data_AF-L7IQ15-F1
#
_entry.id   AF-L7IQ15-F1
#
_cell.length_a   1.000
_cell.length_b   1.000
_cell.length_c   1.000
_cell.angle_alpha   90.00
_cell.angle_beta   90.00
_cell.angle_gamma   90.00
#
_symmetry.space_group_name_H-M   'P 1'
#
loop_
_entity.id
_entity.type
_entity.pdbx_description
1 polymer ?
#
loop_
_entity_poly.entity_id
_entity_poly.type
_entity_poly.pdbx_seq_one_letter_code
_entity_poly.pdbx_strand_id
1 'polypeptide(L)'
;MYDYDTTDHRTKQCGTTAAEARARGCHFDPVSFAWLPESCLDRELADEFRTLNWTLYADANATRVKSEEDFSNGMTDTFLTNENHVLHCVYLWRRMHRLIRAGKQLHSGLSFDHTIHCGHVLAAQRPAKAIITKALVIYPAC
;
A
#
# COMPACT_ATOMS: atom_id res chain seq x y z
N MET A 1 -5.71 -5.61 25.93
CA MET A 1 -5.76 -6.23 24.59
C MET A 1 -6.25 -5.12 23.67
N TYR A 2 -5.41 -4.64 22.76
CA TYR A 2 -5.79 -3.53 21.89
C TYR A 2 -6.87 -4.02 20.91
N ASP A 3 -7.84 -3.18 20.61
CA ASP A 3 -9.04 -3.50 19.81
C ASP A 3 -8.74 -3.99 18.38
N TYR A 4 -7.48 -3.82 17.92
CA TYR A 4 -6.99 -4.36 16.65
C TYR A 4 -7.06 -5.90 16.55
N ASP A 5 -7.11 -6.61 17.67
CA ASP A 5 -7.11 -8.08 17.73
C ASP A 5 -8.53 -8.68 17.54
N THR A 6 -9.57 -7.86 17.40
CA THR A 6 -10.97 -8.30 17.25
C THR A 6 -11.47 -8.27 15.81
N THR A 7 -10.77 -7.60 14.89
CA THR A 7 -11.13 -7.57 13.48
C THR A 7 -10.79 -8.91 12.83
N ASP A 8 -11.78 -9.68 12.40
CA ASP A 8 -11.54 -10.94 11.67
C ASP A 8 -10.75 -10.65 10.38
N HIS A 9 -9.46 -10.95 10.41
CA HIS A 9 -8.57 -10.79 9.25
C HIS A 9 -8.97 -11.67 8.05
N ARG A 10 -9.94 -12.58 8.21
CA ARG A 10 -10.46 -13.46 7.16
C ARG A 10 -11.56 -12.83 6.33
N THR A 11 -12.22 -11.77 6.79
CA THR A 11 -13.17 -11.02 5.95
C THR A 11 -12.41 -10.09 5.01
N LYS A 12 -11.99 -10.63 3.87
CA LYS A 12 -11.56 -9.82 2.71
C LYS A 12 -12.78 -9.07 2.16
N GLN A 13 -13.15 -7.96 2.80
CA GLN A 13 -14.32 -7.17 2.42
C GLN A 13 -14.28 -6.81 0.94
N CYS A 14 -13.10 -6.47 0.41
CA CYS A 14 -12.88 -6.13 -1.00
C CYS A 14 -12.63 -7.32 -1.92
N GLY A 15 -12.77 -8.55 -1.44
CA GLY A 15 -12.51 -9.75 -2.24
C GLY A 15 -11.03 -10.01 -2.47
N THR A 16 -10.71 -10.70 -3.55
CA THR A 16 -9.37 -11.17 -3.92
C THR A 16 -8.92 -10.72 -5.30
N THR A 17 -9.79 -10.02 -6.02
CA THR A 17 -9.51 -9.48 -7.36
C THR A 17 -9.95 -8.03 -7.45
N ALA A 18 -9.35 -7.27 -8.36
CA ALA A 18 -9.75 -5.89 -8.63
C ALA A 18 -11.22 -5.79 -9.11
N ALA A 19 -11.71 -6.81 -9.82
CA ALA A 19 -13.09 -6.88 -10.28
C ALA A 19 -14.07 -7.02 -9.10
N GLU A 20 -13.79 -7.94 -8.16
CA GLU A 20 -14.58 -8.08 -6.94
C GLU A 20 -14.54 -6.82 -6.09
N ALA A 21 -13.36 -6.21 -5.94
CA ALA A 21 -13.19 -4.99 -5.17
C ALA A 21 -14.08 -3.86 -5.72
N ARG A 22 -14.06 -3.63 -7.03
CA ARG A 22 -14.94 -2.65 -7.69
C ARG A 22 -16.42 -2.99 -7.50
N ALA A 23 -16.79 -4.26 -7.69
CA ALA A 23 -18.18 -4.70 -7.52
C ALA A 23 -18.70 -4.49 -6.09
N ARG A 24 -17.80 -4.52 -5.09
CA ARG A 24 -18.12 -4.29 -3.67
C ARG A 24 -17.93 -2.85 -3.22
N GLY A 25 -17.69 -1.91 -4.14
CA GLY A 25 -17.50 -0.50 -3.83
C GLY A 25 -16.19 -0.17 -3.11
N CYS A 26 -15.19 -1.03 -3.21
CA CYS A 26 -13.85 -0.73 -2.72
C CYS A 26 -13.06 0.12 -3.72
N HIS A 27 -12.10 0.87 -3.18
CA HIS A 27 -11.24 1.76 -3.94
C HIS A 27 -9.77 1.37 -3.77
N PHE A 28 -8.98 1.53 -4.84
CA PHE A 28 -7.55 1.32 -4.77
C PHE A 28 -6.86 2.49 -4.06
N ASP A 29 -6.10 2.17 -3.01
CA ASP A 29 -5.25 3.10 -2.28
C ASP A 29 -3.78 2.93 -2.71
N PRO A 30 -3.20 3.92 -3.41
CA PRO A 30 -1.84 3.84 -3.93
C PRO A 30 -0.79 3.93 -2.80
N VAL A 31 -1.16 4.38 -1.59
CA VAL A 31 -0.24 4.43 -0.46
C VAL A 31 0.00 3.04 0.11
N SER A 32 -1.07 2.27 0.33
CA SER A 32 -0.98 0.91 0.90
C SER A 32 -0.87 -0.21 -0.13
N PHE A 33 -0.98 0.12 -1.42
CA PHE A 33 -1.08 -0.85 -2.51
C PHE A 33 -2.22 -1.85 -2.30
N ALA A 34 -3.36 -1.36 -1.81
CA ALA A 34 -4.47 -2.20 -1.41
C ALA A 34 -5.81 -1.72 -1.96
N TRP A 35 -6.71 -2.68 -2.18
CA TRP A 35 -8.12 -2.38 -2.35
C TRP A 35 -8.80 -2.29 -0.98
N LEU A 36 -9.41 -1.15 -0.67
CA LEU A 36 -9.96 -0.83 0.65
C LEU A 36 -11.42 -0.34 0.58
N PRO A 37 -12.25 -0.64 1.59
CA PRO A 37 -13.58 -0.06 1.73
C PRO A 37 -13.50 1.40 2.21
N GLU A 38 -14.59 2.16 2.07
CA GLU A 38 -14.64 3.59 2.44
C GLU A 38 -14.17 3.88 3.87
N SER A 39 -14.51 3.02 4.82
CA SER A 39 -14.15 3.14 6.23
C SER A 39 -12.64 3.17 6.48
N CYS A 40 -11.85 2.57 5.58
CA CYS A 40 -10.40 2.43 5.66
C CYS A 40 -9.64 3.45 4.78
N LEU A 41 -10.33 4.30 4.01
CA LEU A 41 -9.68 5.23 3.10
C LEU A 41 -9.22 6.52 3.80
N ASP A 42 -8.07 7.02 3.35
CA ASP A 42 -7.60 8.38 3.56
C ASP A 42 -7.40 9.03 2.18
N ARG A 43 -8.51 9.50 1.59
CA ARG A 43 -8.55 10.00 0.21
C ARG A 43 -7.60 11.16 -0.02
N GLU A 44 -7.52 12.08 0.95
CA GLU A 44 -6.61 13.22 0.88
C GLU A 44 -5.14 12.78 0.79
N LEU A 45 -4.73 11.80 1.60
CA LEU A 45 -3.35 11.31 1.56
C LEU A 45 -3.06 10.52 0.27
N ALA A 46 -4.04 9.75 -0.22
CA ALA A 46 -3.93 9.05 -1.49
C ALA A 46 -3.76 10.03 -2.66
N ASP A 47 -4.54 11.11 -2.68
CA ASP A 47 -4.45 12.14 -3.72
C ASP A 47 -3.14 12.92 -3.64
N GLU A 48 -2.68 13.26 -2.42
CA GLU A 48 -1.35 13.84 -2.21
C GLU A 48 -0.26 12.92 -2.77
N PHE A 49 -0.33 11.62 -2.47
CA PHE A 49 0.64 10.65 -2.95
C PHE A 49 0.68 10.55 -4.48
N ARG A 50 -0.47 10.66 -5.15
CA ARG A 50 -0.54 10.67 -6.62
C ARG A 50 0.09 11.90 -7.27
N THR A 51 0.23 13.01 -6.54
CA THR A 51 0.94 14.19 -7.06
C THR A 51 2.46 14.03 -7.08
N LEU A 52 2.98 13.01 -6.39
CA LEU A 52 4.41 12.74 -6.33
C LEU A 52 4.87 12.06 -7.61
N ASN A 53 6.11 12.35 -8.00
CA ASN A 53 6.73 11.66 -9.12
C ASN A 53 7.30 10.31 -8.66
N TRP A 54 6.44 9.29 -8.64
CA TRP A 54 6.82 7.91 -8.36
C TRP A 54 6.50 7.01 -9.56
N THR A 55 7.19 5.88 -9.67
CA THR A 55 7.12 5.00 -10.83
C THR A 55 7.22 3.54 -10.39
N LEU A 56 6.33 2.73 -10.94
CA LEU A 56 6.31 1.29 -10.77
C LEU A 56 6.90 0.64 -12.01
N TYR A 57 7.61 -0.47 -11.83
CA TYR A 57 8.18 -1.26 -12.91
C TYR A 57 7.63 -2.67 -12.89
N ALA A 58 7.45 -3.28 -14.06
CA ALA A 58 7.00 -4.66 -14.14
C ALA A 58 8.15 -5.67 -14.02
N ASP A 59 9.39 -5.21 -14.02
CA ASP A 59 10.60 -6.01 -13.97
C ASP A 59 11.72 -5.28 -13.21
N ALA A 60 12.64 -6.05 -12.64
CA ALA A 60 13.77 -5.50 -11.88
C ALA A 60 14.79 -4.72 -12.74
N ASN A 61 14.78 -4.92 -14.07
CA ASN A 61 15.67 -4.21 -14.99
C ASN A 61 15.09 -2.86 -15.46
N ALA A 62 13.94 -2.43 -14.90
CA ALA A 62 13.26 -1.18 -15.24
C ALA A 62 12.88 -1.04 -16.73
N THR A 63 12.75 -2.14 -17.46
CA THR A 63 12.50 -2.08 -18.91
C THR A 63 11.07 -1.67 -19.24
N ARG A 64 10.11 -1.96 -18.34
CA ARG A 64 8.71 -1.60 -18.52
C ARG A 64 8.14 -0.87 -17.31
N VAL A 65 7.74 0.37 -17.52
CA VAL A 65 6.94 1.15 -16.56
C VAL A 65 5.53 0.56 -16.47
N LYS A 66 4.97 0.52 -15.26
CA LYS A 66 3.63 0.03 -14.95
C LYS A 66 2.76 1.19 -14.48
N SER A 67 1.61 1.38 -15.12
CA SER A 67 0.65 2.40 -14.70
C SER A 67 -0.04 2.02 -13.38
N GLU A 68 -0.65 2.98 -12.68
CA GLU A 68 -1.47 2.69 -11.50
C GLU A 68 -2.66 1.78 -11.86
N GLU A 69 -3.26 1.99 -13.04
CA GLU A 69 -4.33 1.14 -13.55
C GLU A 69 -3.85 -0.31 -13.74
N ASP A 70 -2.72 -0.52 -14.41
CA ASP A 70 -2.13 -1.85 -14.61
C ASP A 70 -1.74 -2.50 -13.28
N PHE A 71 -1.24 -1.71 -12.33
CA PHE A 71 -0.87 -2.19 -11.00
C PHE A 71 -2.10 -2.63 -10.22
N SER A 72 -3.09 -1.74 -10.08
CA SER A 72 -4.32 -2.01 -9.32
C SER A 72 -5.14 -3.17 -9.90
N ASN A 73 -5.05 -3.43 -11.21
CA ASN A 73 -5.77 -4.49 -11.90
C ASN A 73 -5.17 -5.90 -11.77
N GLY A 74 -3.92 -6.05 -11.35
CA GLY A 74 -3.20 -7.33 -11.51
C GLY A 74 -2.35 -7.76 -10.32
N MET A 75 -2.26 -9.07 -10.13
CA MET A 75 -1.32 -9.73 -9.21
C MET A 75 0.07 -9.96 -9.84
N THR A 76 0.39 -9.25 -10.92
CA THR A 76 1.69 -9.40 -11.59
C THR A 76 2.77 -8.68 -10.81
N ASP A 77 3.97 -9.27 -10.82
CA ASP A 77 5.14 -8.72 -10.15
C ASP A 77 5.31 -7.23 -10.47
N THR A 78 5.59 -6.46 -9.42
CA THR A 78 5.78 -5.03 -9.49
C THR A 78 7.01 -4.68 -8.65
N PHE A 79 7.82 -3.77 -9.16
CA PHE A 79 9.09 -3.39 -8.57
C PHE A 79 9.16 -1.88 -8.38
N LEU A 80 9.86 -1.50 -7.30
CA LEU A 80 10.07 -0.12 -6.90
C LEU A 80 11.58 0.20 -6.94
N THR A 81 11.92 1.43 -7.30
CA THR A 81 13.23 1.99 -6.92
C THR A 81 13.30 2.13 -5.39
N ASN A 82 14.51 2.17 -4.84
CA ASN A 82 14.71 2.44 -3.41
C ASN A 82 14.10 3.78 -2.98
N GLU A 83 14.19 4.81 -3.82
CA GLU A 83 13.53 6.11 -3.59
C GLU A 83 12.01 5.96 -3.41
N ASN A 84 11.35 5.22 -4.30
CA ASN A 84 9.90 4.99 -4.21
C ASN A 84 9.54 4.07 -3.03
N HIS A 85 10.43 3.15 -2.66
CA HIS A 85 10.23 2.29 -1.49
C HIS A 85 10.32 3.09 -0.18
N VAL A 86 11.30 4.00 -0.05
CA VAL A 86 11.39 4.95 1.07
C VAL A 86 10.14 5.82 1.12
N LEU A 87 9.69 6.35 -0.02
CA LEU A 87 8.49 7.17 -0.11
C LEU A 87 7.24 6.43 0.36
N HIS A 88 7.04 5.19 -0.09
CA HIS A 88 5.96 4.30 0.36
C HIS A 88 5.99 4.10 1.89
N CYS A 89 7.17 3.85 2.47
CA CYS A 89 7.33 3.66 3.91
C CYS A 89 6.98 4.93 4.71
N VAL A 90 7.43 6.11 4.26
CA VAL A 90 7.08 7.39 4.89
C VAL A 90 5.57 7.63 4.83
N TYR A 91 4.94 7.41 3.67
CA TYR A 91 3.51 7.65 3.52
C TYR A 91 2.65 6.64 4.27
N LEU A 92 3.09 5.38 4.42
CA LEU A 92 2.41 4.43 5.30
C LEU A 92 2.43 4.86 6.77
N TRP A 93 3.56 5.41 7.26
CA TRP A 93 3.63 5.98 8.61
C TRP A 93 2.72 7.20 8.78
N ARG A 94 2.66 8.08 7.78
CA ARG A 94 1.72 9.22 7.77
C ARG A 94 0.26 8.75 7.80
N ARG A 95 -0.08 7.75 6.98
CA ARG A 95 -1.40 7.11 6.94
C ARG A 95 -1.78 6.54 8.29
N MET A 96 -0.88 5.78 8.93
CA MET A 96 -1.07 5.24 10.27
C MET A 96 -1.48 6.33 11.25
N HIS A 97 -0.70 7.42 11.32
CA HIS A 97 -0.95 8.52 12.25
C HIS A 97 -2.29 9.21 11.97
N ARG A 98 -2.61 9.48 10.70
CA ARG A 98 -3.86 10.14 10.30
C ARG A 98 -5.09 9.29 10.64
N LEU A 99 -5.05 7.98 10.38
CA LEU A 99 -6.15 7.08 10.70
C LEU A 99 -6.36 6.92 12.22
N ILE A 100 -5.28 6.82 13.01
CA ILE A 100 -5.36 6.82 14.47
C ILE A 100 -6.01 8.11 14.98
N ARG A 101 -5.58 9.27 14.48
CA ARG A 101 -6.17 10.57 14.86
C ARG A 101 -7.64 10.70 14.47
N ALA A 102 -8.04 10.08 13.37
CA ALA A 102 -9.42 10.09 12.89
C ALA A 102 -10.30 9.01 13.56
N GLY A 103 -9.75 8.15 14.44
CA GLY A 103 -10.47 7.01 15.01
C GLY A 103 -10.89 5.97 13.96
N LYS A 104 -10.20 5.93 12.81
CA LYS A 104 -10.46 4.97 11.73
C LYS A 104 -9.71 3.66 11.96
N GLN A 105 -10.26 2.58 11.41
CA GLN A 105 -9.62 1.28 11.47
C GLN A 105 -8.34 1.25 10.62
N LEU A 106 -7.30 0.60 11.15
CA LEU A 106 -6.11 0.28 10.38
C LEU A 106 -6.33 -1.04 9.66
N HIS A 107 -6.15 -1.06 8.34
CA HIS A 107 -6.24 -2.30 7.60
C HIS A 107 -5.11 -3.27 8.01
N SER A 108 -5.36 -4.57 7.89
CA SER A 108 -4.36 -5.60 8.27
C SER A 108 -3.03 -5.56 7.50
N GLY A 109 -2.99 -4.93 6.31
CA GLY A 109 -1.75 -4.70 5.55
C GLY A 109 -0.76 -3.73 6.20
N LEU A 110 -1.17 -3.00 7.25
CA LEU A 110 -0.32 -2.10 8.04
C LEU A 110 -0.07 -2.74 9.41
N SER A 111 0.38 -3.99 9.38
CA SER A 111 0.73 -4.73 10.60
C SER A 111 1.94 -4.11 11.28
N PHE A 112 2.15 -4.46 12.54
CA PHE A 112 3.33 -4.03 13.28
C PHE A 112 4.64 -4.51 12.62
N ASP A 113 4.65 -5.73 12.05
CA ASP A 113 5.80 -6.22 11.28
C ASP A 113 6.09 -5.34 10.05
N HIS A 114 5.05 -4.81 9.39
CA HIS A 114 5.23 -3.85 8.31
C HIS A 114 5.81 -2.53 8.84
N THR A 115 5.37 -2.06 10.02
CA THR A 115 5.98 -0.88 10.67
C THR A 115 7.47 -1.08 10.94
N ILE A 116 7.89 -2.25 11.41
CA ILE A 116 9.30 -2.60 11.64
C ILE A 116 10.08 -2.64 10.32
N HIS A 117 9.53 -3.25 9.27
CA HIS A 117 10.11 -3.24 7.93
C HIS A 117 10.34 -1.81 7.43
N CYS A 118 9.32 -0.96 7.51
CA CYS A 118 9.44 0.46 7.14
C CYS A 118 10.56 1.13 7.96
N GLY A 119 10.66 0.87 9.26
CA GLY A 119 11.75 1.37 10.10
C GLY A 119 13.14 0.99 9.60
N HIS A 120 13.35 -0.27 9.21
CA HIS A 120 14.61 -0.72 8.63
C HIS A 120 14.92 -0.06 7.28
N VAL A 121 13.91 0.10 6.42
CA VAL A 121 14.06 0.76 5.10
C VAL A 121 14.48 2.21 5.28
N LEU A 122 13.85 2.93 6.21
CA LEU A 122 14.17 4.33 6.50
C LEU A 122 15.57 4.50 7.12
N ALA A 123 16.06 3.50 7.86
CA ALA A 123 17.41 3.50 8.42
C ALA A 123 18.49 3.04 7.41
N ALA A 124 18.12 2.29 6.38
CA ALA A 124 19.05 1.72 5.43
C ALA A 124 19.53 2.77 4.41
N GLN A 125 20.84 2.88 4.24
CA GLN A 125 21.44 3.68 3.16
C GLN A 125 21.65 2.79 1.94
N ARG A 126 20.77 2.92 0.94
CA ARG A 126 20.87 2.23 -0.35
C ARG A 126 20.87 3.25 -1.49
N PRO A 127 21.47 2.95 -2.66
CA PRO A 127 21.42 3.84 -3.81
C PRO A 127 19.97 4.11 -4.25
N ALA A 128 19.60 5.38 -4.43
CA ALA A 128 18.20 5.80 -4.65
C ALA A 128 17.52 5.11 -5.86
N LYS A 129 18.27 4.86 -6.93
CA LYS A 129 17.74 4.28 -8.18
C LYS A 129 17.84 2.76 -8.29
N ALA A 130 18.39 2.05 -7.29
CA ALA A 130 18.43 0.59 -7.34
C ALA A 130 17.01 -0.01 -7.19
N ILE A 131 16.70 -1.03 -7.99
CA ILE A 131 15.39 -1.68 -8.08
C ILE A 131 15.51 -3.08 -7.47
N ILE A 132 15.32 -3.16 -6.16
CA ILE A 132 15.53 -4.39 -5.38
C ILE A 132 14.29 -4.78 -4.57
N THR A 133 13.28 -3.91 -4.52
CA THR A 133 12.07 -4.13 -3.75
C THR A 133 10.94 -4.60 -4.65
N LYS A 134 10.42 -5.79 -4.36
CA LYS A 134 9.20 -6.33 -4.94
C LYS A 134 7.99 -5.85 -4.12
N ALA A 135 6.98 -5.34 -4.81
CA ALA A 135 5.68 -4.96 -4.25
C ALA A 135 4.56 -5.76 -4.93
N LEU A 136 3.50 -6.03 -4.18
CA LEU A 136 2.31 -6.74 -4.63
C LEU A 136 1.07 -5.97 -4.21
N VAL A 137 0.01 -6.00 -5.03
CA VAL A 137 -1.31 -5.55 -4.58
C VAL A 137 -1.83 -6.50 -3.51
N ILE A 138 -2.33 -5.95 -2.40
CA ILE A 138 -2.85 -6.72 -1.27
C ILE A 138 -4.34 -6.47 -1.04
N TYR A 139 -5.02 -7.41 -0.39
CA TYR A 139 -6.45 -7.36 -0.08
C TYR A 139 -6.67 -7.55 1.43
N PRO A 140 -6.37 -6.53 2.25
CA PRO A 140 -6.41 -6.64 3.70
C PRO A 140 -7.85 -6.57 4.22
N ALA A 141 -8.08 -7.18 5.39
CA ALA A 141 -9.30 -6.96 6.16
C ALA A 141 -9.35 -5.55 6.77
N CYS A 142 -10.59 -5.08 6.83
CA CYS A 142 -11.19 -3.93 7.48
C CYS A 142 -12.54 -4.45 8.05
#